data_AF-A0A7V7VJI9-F1
#
_entry.id   AF-A0A7V7VJI9-F1
#
_cell.length_a   1.000
_cell.length_b   1.000
_cell.length_c   1.000
_cell.angle_alpha   90.00
_cell.angle_beta   90.00
_cell.angle_gamma   90.00
#
_symmetry.space_group_name_H-M   'P 1'
#
loop_
_entity.id
_entity.type
_entity.pdbx_description
1 polymer ?
#
loop_
_entity_poly.entity_id
_entity_poly.type
_entity_poly.pdbx_seq_one_letter_code
_entity_poly.pdbx_strand_id
1 'polypeptide(L)'
;MPCKRPSRSFSGILPLEVLCLFLLVSCLLSSVSKSSVLPLMRVAQVIGRVTLNLQDPSFKGGRWLMVNPLDAGQFNDACRQAPALSTQHSLIAYDNIGASDGDIVGIVEGAEATAPFDFPIPIDAITVAIFDSLSYQPPVV
;
A
#
# COMPACT_ATOMS: atom_id res chain seq x y z
N MET A 1 46.66 -4.66 2.74
CA MET A 1 46.16 -6.05 2.84
C MET A 1 44.90 -6.18 1.99
N PRO A 2 44.94 -6.85 0.82
CA PRO A 2 43.76 -7.09 0.00
C PRO A 2 43.13 -8.47 0.32
N CYS A 3 41.80 -8.50 0.44
CA CYS A 3 41.03 -9.72 0.66
C CYS A 3 40.89 -10.51 -0.65
N LYS A 4 41.27 -11.79 -0.62
CA LYS A 4 41.39 -12.70 -1.77
C LYS A 4 39.98 -13.19 -2.20
N ARG A 5 39.57 -12.92 -3.44
CA ARG A 5 38.35 -13.50 -4.04
C ARG A 5 38.58 -14.99 -4.37
N PRO A 6 37.63 -15.90 -4.07
CA PRO A 6 37.71 -17.27 -4.55
C PRO A 6 37.21 -17.36 -6.00
N SER A 7 38.05 -17.91 -6.88
CA SER A 7 37.69 -18.31 -8.23
C SER A 7 36.93 -19.65 -8.18
N ARG A 8 35.69 -19.67 -8.66
CA ARG A 8 35.03 -20.92 -9.09
C ARG A 8 34.66 -20.78 -10.55
N SER A 9 35.37 -21.54 -11.38
CA SER A 9 35.03 -21.82 -12.77
C SER A 9 33.73 -22.61 -12.83
N PHE A 10 32.65 -22.00 -13.30
CA PHE A 10 31.44 -22.73 -13.67
C PHE A 10 31.43 -22.89 -15.19
N SER A 11 31.93 -24.03 -15.65
CA SER A 11 31.75 -24.52 -17.02
C SER A 11 30.40 -25.23 -17.10
N GLY A 12 29.42 -24.58 -17.70
CA GLY A 12 28.08 -25.13 -17.89
C GLY A 12 27.23 -24.17 -18.70
N ILE A 13 27.38 -24.22 -20.02
CA ILE A 13 26.57 -23.45 -20.97
C ILE A 13 25.18 -24.10 -21.00
N LEU A 14 24.25 -23.53 -20.25
CA LEU A 14 22.82 -23.71 -20.51
C LEU A 14 22.33 -22.50 -21.32
N PRO A 15 21.52 -22.70 -22.37
CA PRO A 15 21.11 -21.64 -23.28
C PRO A 15 20.26 -20.57 -22.55
N LEU A 16 20.58 -19.29 -22.80
CA LEU A 16 19.97 -18.11 -22.17
C LEU A 16 18.43 -18.06 -22.27
N GLU A 17 17.82 -18.76 -23.24
CA GLU A 17 16.35 -18.79 -23.38
C GLU A 17 15.66 -19.58 -22.26
N VAL A 18 16.30 -20.61 -21.70
CA VAL A 18 15.70 -21.43 -20.63
C VAL A 18 15.72 -20.68 -19.29
N LEU A 19 16.72 -19.82 -19.07
CA LEU A 19 16.80 -18.98 -17.87
C LEU A 19 15.70 -17.91 -17.85
N CYS A 20 15.33 -17.39 -19.02
CA CYS A 20 14.30 -16.37 -19.16
C CYS A 20 12.90 -16.94 -18.84
N LEU A 21 12.59 -18.15 -19.32
CA LEU A 21 11.34 -18.83 -18.99
C LEU A 21 11.28 -19.24 -17.50
N PHE A 22 12.40 -19.69 -16.92
CA PHE A 22 12.46 -20.04 -15.49
C PHE A 22 12.28 -18.82 -14.58
N LEU A 23 12.81 -17.66 -14.93
CA LEU A 23 12.56 -16.42 -14.19
C LEU A 23 11.12 -15.93 -14.34
N LEU A 24 10.52 -16.03 -15.53
CA LEU A 24 9.11 -15.66 -15.76
C LEU A 24 8.14 -16.58 -15.00
N VAL A 25 8.40 -17.89 -14.98
CA VAL A 25 7.54 -18.87 -14.27
C VAL A 25 7.75 -18.79 -12.74
N SER A 26 8.97 -18.51 -12.27
CA SER A 26 9.24 -18.29 -10.84
C SER A 26 8.58 -17.01 -10.33
N CYS A 27 8.51 -15.95 -11.16
CA CYS A 27 7.83 -14.70 -10.82
C CYS A 27 6.30 -14.88 -10.74
N LEU A 28 5.70 -15.69 -11.62
CA LEU A 28 4.28 -16.03 -11.55
C LEU A 28 3.93 -16.94 -10.35
N LEU A 29 4.82 -17.84 -9.94
CA LEU A 29 4.56 -18.73 -8.80
C LEU A 29 4.83 -18.11 -7.42
N SER A 30 5.56 -16.99 -7.34
CA SER A 30 5.83 -16.31 -6.06
C SER A 30 4.71 -15.36 -5.61
N SER A 31 3.70 -15.11 -6.44
CA SER A 31 2.51 -14.30 -6.08
C SER A 31 1.51 -15.04 -5.17
N VAL A 32 1.71 -16.32 -4.87
CA VAL A 32 0.78 -17.11 -4.03
C VAL A 32 1.50 -17.59 -2.78
N SER A 33 2.00 -16.64 -1.98
CA SER A 33 2.41 -16.94 -0.61
C SER A 33 1.53 -16.14 0.34
N LYS A 34 0.69 -16.88 1.08
CA LYS A 34 -0.05 -16.52 2.30
C LYS A 34 0.24 -15.11 2.83
N SER A 35 -0.46 -14.10 2.31
CA SER A 35 -0.81 -12.94 3.12
C SER A 35 -2.22 -13.19 3.63
N SER A 36 -2.42 -13.01 4.93
CA SER A 36 -3.73 -12.56 5.44
C SER A 36 -4.32 -11.61 4.40
N VAL A 37 -5.45 -11.95 3.80
CA VAL A 37 -6.13 -11.13 2.80
C VAL A 37 -6.32 -9.76 3.45
N LEU A 38 -5.40 -8.83 3.18
CA LEU A 38 -5.62 -7.44 3.49
C LEU A 38 -6.78 -7.11 2.57
N PRO A 39 -7.96 -6.72 3.08
CA PRO A 39 -9.02 -6.30 2.20
C PRO A 39 -8.41 -5.23 1.29
N LEU A 40 -8.61 -5.42 -0.02
CA LEU A 40 -8.12 -4.57 -1.10
C LEU A 40 -8.25 -3.07 -0.75
N MET A 41 -9.34 -2.78 -0.03
CA MET A 41 -9.67 -1.50 0.54
C MET A 41 -9.82 -1.61 2.07
N ARG A 42 -9.22 -0.68 2.81
CA ARG A 42 -9.39 -0.51 4.26
C ARG A 42 -10.04 0.82 4.57
N VAL A 43 -10.67 0.90 5.75
CA VAL A 43 -11.17 2.17 6.30
C VAL A 43 -10.14 2.67 7.31
N ALA A 44 -9.76 3.92 7.21
CA ALA A 44 -8.75 4.55 8.05
C ALA A 44 -9.15 5.97 8.44
N GLN A 45 -8.58 6.48 9.53
CA GLN A 45 -8.65 7.88 9.91
C GLN A 45 -7.37 8.60 9.48
N VAL A 46 -7.50 9.82 8.96
CA VAL A 46 -6.37 10.73 8.74
C VAL A 46 -5.90 11.32 10.07
N ILE A 47 -4.67 11.04 10.46
CA ILE A 47 -4.05 11.58 11.69
C ILE A 47 -3.34 12.89 11.40
N GLY A 48 -2.77 13.03 10.21
CA GLY A 48 -1.99 14.18 9.85
C GLY A 48 -1.44 14.13 8.44
N ARG A 49 -0.57 15.09 8.13
CA ARG A 49 0.03 15.24 6.80
C ARG A 49 1.54 15.11 6.84
N VAL A 50 2.09 14.46 5.81
CA VAL A 50 3.53 14.36 5.55
C VAL A 50 3.88 15.33 4.41
N THR A 51 5.02 16.00 4.53
CA THR A 51 5.55 16.88 3.48
C THR A 51 6.94 16.41 3.10
N LEU A 52 7.13 16.13 1.81
CA LEU A 52 8.41 15.74 1.24
C LEU A 52 9.12 16.98 0.69
N ASN A 53 10.37 17.22 1.09
CA ASN A 53 11.17 18.33 0.54
C ASN A 53 11.65 18.02 -0.89
N LEU A 54 12.05 16.77 -1.12
CA LEU A 54 12.44 16.25 -2.43
C LEU A 54 11.51 15.08 -2.75
N GLN A 55 10.87 15.11 -3.91
CA GLN A 55 9.91 14.11 -4.33
C GLN A 55 10.03 13.83 -5.82
N ASP A 56 9.62 12.64 -6.25
CA ASP A 56 9.59 12.30 -7.67
C ASP A 56 8.65 13.26 -8.43
N PRO A 57 9.03 13.74 -9.63
CA PRO A 57 8.20 14.64 -10.43
C PRO A 57 6.81 14.07 -10.79
N SER A 58 6.63 12.74 -10.75
CA SER A 58 5.33 12.09 -10.96
C SER A 58 4.32 12.36 -9.85
N PHE A 59 4.78 12.70 -8.63
CA PHE A 59 3.89 12.99 -7.49
C PHE A 59 3.28 14.38 -7.49
N LYS A 60 3.43 15.14 -8.58
CA LYS A 60 2.89 16.51 -8.71
C LYS A 60 1.39 16.54 -8.46
N GLY A 61 0.96 17.51 -7.66
CA GLY A 61 -0.46 17.73 -7.33
C GLY A 61 -0.99 16.87 -6.19
N GLY A 62 -0.23 15.87 -5.74
CA GLY A 62 -0.61 15.01 -4.63
C GLY A 62 -0.32 15.58 -3.25
N ARG A 63 -1.05 15.08 -2.26
CA ARG A 63 -0.77 15.26 -0.83
C ARG A 63 -0.43 13.91 -0.22
N TRP A 64 0.35 13.92 0.86
CA TRP A 64 0.69 12.71 1.59
C TRP A 64 0.01 12.74 2.94
N LEU A 65 -0.92 11.82 3.16
CA LEU A 65 -1.67 11.72 4.39
C LEU A 65 -1.15 10.55 5.21
N MET A 66 -0.89 10.80 6.49
CA MET A 66 -0.64 9.75 7.46
C MET A 66 -1.98 9.24 7.98
N VAL A 67 -2.26 7.97 7.72
CA VAL A 67 -3.55 7.35 8.02
C VAL A 67 -3.37 6.17 8.96
N ASN A 68 -4.29 6.00 9.89
CA ASN A 68 -4.37 4.85 10.77
C ASN A 68 -5.63 4.04 10.47
N PRO A 69 -5.48 2.77 10.06
CA PRO A 69 -6.61 1.88 9.84
C PRO A 69 -7.50 1.74 11.08
N LEU A 70 -8.81 1.63 10.87
CA LEU A 70 -9.80 1.49 11.94
C LEU A 70 -10.09 0.03 12.25
N ASP A 71 -10.32 -0.25 13.53
CA ASP A 71 -10.82 -1.55 13.98
C ASP A 71 -12.34 -1.64 13.77
N ALA A 72 -12.87 -2.85 13.55
CA ALA A 72 -14.29 -3.06 13.25
C ALA A 72 -15.24 -2.52 14.34
N GLY A 73 -14.78 -2.49 15.60
CA GLY A 73 -15.55 -1.92 16.72
C GLY A 73 -15.71 -0.40 16.67
N GLN A 74 -14.92 0.30 15.85
CA GLN A 74 -14.92 1.76 15.75
C GLN A 74 -15.75 2.27 14.56
N PHE A 75 -16.12 1.42 13.60
CA PHE A 75 -16.72 1.84 12.33
C PHE A 75 -18.01 2.66 12.49
N ASN A 76 -18.90 2.30 13.42
CA ASN A 76 -20.18 2.98 13.59
C ASN A 76 -20.07 4.38 14.19
N ASP A 77 -19.01 4.64 14.96
CA ASP A 77 -18.80 5.89 15.67
C ASP A 77 -17.75 6.79 14.99
N ALA A 78 -16.92 6.23 14.10
CA ALA A 78 -15.79 6.91 13.46
C ALA A 78 -16.15 8.22 12.76
N CYS A 79 -17.31 8.30 12.09
CA CYS A 79 -17.74 9.53 11.41
C CYS A 79 -18.31 10.60 12.36
N ARG A 80 -18.65 10.23 13.61
CA ARG A 80 -19.25 11.15 14.60
C ARG A 80 -18.26 11.63 15.64
N GLN A 81 -17.29 10.80 15.97
CA GLN A 81 -16.27 11.06 16.96
C GLN A 81 -14.92 10.60 16.42
N ALA A 82 -13.88 11.40 16.64
CA ALA A 82 -12.52 11.01 16.32
C ALA A 82 -12.18 9.67 16.99
N PRO A 83 -11.96 8.59 16.22
CA PRO A 83 -11.65 7.29 16.79
C PRO A 83 -10.28 7.32 17.50
N ALA A 84 -10.12 6.42 18.48
CA ALA A 84 -8.83 6.21 19.10
C ALA A 84 -7.88 5.51 18.12
N LEU A 85 -6.58 5.79 18.23
CA LEU A 85 -5.56 5.14 17.43
C LEU A 85 -5.63 3.62 17.60
N SER A 86 -5.81 2.90 16.50
CA SER A 86 -5.80 1.44 16.49
C SER A 86 -4.39 0.91 16.73
N THR A 87 -4.32 -0.38 17.06
CA THR A 87 -3.04 -1.10 17.16
C THR A 87 -2.42 -1.41 15.79
N GLN A 88 -3.15 -1.14 14.70
CA GLN A 88 -2.70 -1.43 13.34
C GLN A 88 -1.64 -0.42 12.89
N HIS A 89 -0.78 -0.85 11.98
CA HIS A 89 0.28 0.02 11.46
C HIS A 89 -0.31 1.21 10.71
N SER A 90 0.16 2.41 11.07
CA SER A 90 -0.14 3.61 10.29
C SER A 90 0.66 3.59 9.00
N LEU A 91 0.06 4.05 7.92
CA LEU A 91 0.68 4.12 6.61
C LEU A 91 0.56 5.53 6.03
N ILE A 92 1.32 5.78 4.97
CA ILE A 92 1.26 7.05 4.24
C ILE A 92 0.52 6.76 2.94
N ALA A 93 -0.60 7.45 2.73
CA ALA A 93 -1.39 7.34 1.52
C ALA A 93 -1.24 8.61 0.67
N TYR A 94 -1.21 8.43 -0.64
CA TYR A 94 -1.34 9.52 -1.60
C TYR A 94 -2.80 9.98 -1.65
N ASP A 95 -3.03 11.28 -1.57
CA ASP A 95 -4.36 11.88 -1.64
C ASP A 95 -4.46 12.85 -2.82
N ASN A 96 -5.50 12.64 -3.64
CA ASN A 96 -5.95 13.56 -4.70
C ASN A 96 -7.41 14.00 -4.54
N ILE A 97 -8.13 13.49 -3.53
CA ILE A 97 -9.56 13.80 -3.30
C ILE A 97 -9.74 14.92 -2.27
N GLY A 98 -8.68 15.25 -1.52
CA GLY A 98 -8.63 16.44 -0.66
C GLY A 98 -9.05 16.17 0.77
N ALA A 99 -8.80 14.98 1.30
CA ALA A 99 -9.06 14.65 2.69
C ALA A 99 -8.21 15.50 3.65
N SER A 100 -8.78 15.77 4.82
CA SER A 100 -8.19 16.59 5.88
C SER A 100 -7.99 15.79 7.17
N ASP A 101 -7.33 16.41 8.14
CA ASP A 101 -7.04 15.79 9.43
C ASP A 101 -8.35 15.47 10.17
N GLY A 102 -8.48 14.22 10.62
CA GLY A 102 -9.69 13.71 11.27
C GLY A 102 -10.70 13.06 10.33
N ASP A 103 -10.58 13.23 9.01
CA ASP A 103 -11.48 12.60 8.06
C ASP A 103 -11.34 11.08 8.07
N ILE A 104 -12.48 10.39 7.86
CA ILE A 104 -12.51 8.95 7.69
C ILE A 104 -12.44 8.65 6.21
N VAL A 105 -11.44 7.88 5.81
CA VAL A 105 -11.09 7.64 4.42
C VAL A 105 -11.02 6.16 4.08
N GLY A 106 -11.35 5.87 2.82
CA GLY A 106 -11.10 4.59 2.19
C GLY A 106 -9.72 4.59 1.56
N ILE A 107 -8.90 3.61 1.90
CA ILE A 107 -7.55 3.45 1.39
C ILE A 107 -7.42 2.16 0.61
N VAL A 108 -6.69 2.19 -0.50
CA VAL A 108 -6.33 1.00 -1.28
C VAL A 108 -4.81 0.85 -1.24
N GLU A 109 -4.34 -0.38 -0.98
CA GLU A 109 -2.92 -0.71 -0.86
C GLU A 109 -2.46 -1.59 -2.04
N GLY A 110 -1.17 -1.55 -2.35
CA GLY A 110 -0.51 -2.36 -3.36
C GLY A 110 -0.61 -1.81 -4.78
N ALA A 111 -0.51 -2.71 -5.76
CA ALA A 111 -0.45 -2.35 -7.19
C ALA A 111 -1.69 -1.58 -7.67
N GLU A 112 -2.84 -1.81 -7.06
CA GLU A 112 -4.09 -1.15 -7.42
C GLU A 112 -4.09 0.34 -7.09
N ALA A 113 -3.23 0.80 -6.18
CA ALA A 113 -3.09 2.21 -5.90
C ALA A 113 -2.69 3.02 -7.14
N THR A 114 -2.01 2.38 -8.10
CA THR A 114 -1.57 2.99 -9.36
C THR A 114 -2.64 3.00 -10.45
N ALA A 115 -3.71 2.22 -10.29
CA ALA A 115 -4.75 2.05 -11.32
C ALA A 115 -5.44 3.35 -11.79
N PRO A 116 -5.61 4.40 -10.94
CA PRO A 116 -6.25 5.64 -11.37
C PRO A 116 -5.41 6.53 -12.30
N PHE A 117 -4.12 6.23 -12.51
CA PHE A 117 -3.20 7.09 -13.26
C PHE A 117 -2.86 6.51 -14.62
N ASP A 118 -2.91 7.35 -15.66
CA ASP A 118 -2.53 6.99 -17.03
C ASP A 118 -1.01 6.94 -17.27
N PHE A 119 -0.21 7.23 -16.24
CA PHE A 119 1.25 7.28 -16.28
C PHE A 119 1.84 6.47 -15.13
N PRO A 120 3.09 5.97 -15.26
CA PRO A 120 3.72 5.21 -14.20
C PRO A 120 4.01 6.11 -13.01
N ILE A 121 3.40 5.80 -11.87
CA ILE A 121 3.59 6.51 -10.61
C ILE A 121 3.94 5.49 -9.52
N PRO A 122 5.05 5.67 -8.79
CA PRO A 122 5.49 4.68 -7.81
C PRO A 122 4.80 4.91 -6.46
N ILE A 123 3.49 4.63 -6.40
CA ILE A 123 2.70 4.60 -5.16
C ILE A 123 2.24 3.19 -4.84
N ASP A 124 2.13 2.90 -3.55
CA ASP A 124 1.63 1.66 -2.99
C ASP A 124 0.41 1.87 -2.09
N ALA A 125 -0.03 3.11 -1.85
CA ALA A 125 -1.26 3.42 -1.14
C ALA A 125 -1.90 4.72 -1.65
N ILE A 126 -3.22 4.69 -1.86
CA ILE A 126 -4.01 5.85 -2.30
C ILE A 126 -5.33 5.96 -1.53
N THR A 127 -5.73 7.20 -1.25
CA THR A 127 -7.06 7.53 -0.74
C THR A 127 -8.07 7.53 -1.88
N VAL A 128 -9.10 6.69 -1.79
CA VAL A 128 -10.12 6.52 -2.85
C VAL A 128 -11.50 7.07 -2.49
N ALA A 129 -11.78 7.26 -1.19
CA ALA A 129 -13.06 7.76 -0.72
C ALA A 129 -12.91 8.53 0.59
N ILE A 130 -13.78 9.53 0.80
CA ILE A 130 -14.04 10.16 2.11
C ILE A 130 -15.43 9.70 2.52
N PHE A 131 -15.58 9.21 3.75
CA PHE A 131 -16.82 8.65 4.25
C PHE A 131 -17.62 9.67 5.06
N ASP A 132 -18.81 10.01 4.57
CA ASP A 132 -19.76 10.83 5.31
C ASP A 132 -20.44 10.05 6.44
N SER A 133 -20.74 8.77 6.19
CA SER A 133 -21.38 7.88 7.16
C SER A 133 -20.96 6.44 6.96
N LEU A 134 -20.74 5.72 8.06
CA LEU A 134 -20.43 4.30 8.09
C LEU A 134 -21.46 3.56 8.93
N SER A 135 -21.92 2.41 8.42
CA SER A 135 -22.84 1.51 9.12
C SER A 135 -22.30 0.09 8.99
N TYR A 136 -21.92 -0.48 10.11
CA TYR A 136 -21.36 -1.82 10.22
C TYR A 136 -22.21 -2.67 11.17
N GLN A 137 -22.72 -3.78 10.66
CA GLN A 137 -23.41 -4.79 11.45
C GLN A 137 -22.59 -6.09 11.39
N PRO A 138 -22.02 -6.53 12.52
CA PRO A 138 -21.29 -7.79 12.54
C PRO A 138 -22.25 -8.95 12.25
N PRO A 139 -21.80 -9.99 11.51
CA PRO A 139 -22.61 -11.16 11.26
C PRO A 139 -22.95 -11.83 12.59
N VAL A 140 -24.21 -12.23 12.74
CA VAL A 140 -24.67 -13.01 13.89
C VAL A 140 -24.02 -14.39 13.77
N VAL A 141 -23.12 -14.71 14.70
CA VAL A 141 -22.41 -15.99 14.75
C VAL A 141 -23.29 -17.05 15.37
#